data_AF-A0A1F1CAQ5-F1
#
_entry.id   AF-A0A1F1CAQ5-F1
#
_cell.length_a   1.000
_cell.length_b   1.000
_cell.length_c   1.000
_cell.angle_alpha   90.00
_cell.angle_beta   90.00
_cell.angle_gamma   90.00
#
_symmetry.space_group_name_H-M   'P 1'
#
loop_
_entity.id
_entity.type
_entity.pdbx_description
1 polymer ?
#
loop_
_entity_poly.entity_id
_entity_poly.type
_entity_poly.pdbx_seq_one_letter_code
_entity_poly.pdbx_strand_id
1 'polypeptide(L)'
;MTIVDLLKKIHFYISFKERVLWGIGVVLASVSAIVGLLLPAQINLLFQNFKEFNYNRIVPLALLFLIQNAIMYFSLYILGKIGEYTILSLRKESVLSLLNSEIFNLETTTWASRVIYNPGFFSELISRQIPTLIINTLQLSLSIIILFYLNLKITLFIIIGILVVVTYSILSGKILSKIQIRFQNFLSTTNQQLSDVLGRLGLIKINNTIDKEFKDLKISIQEIFKISVNTLKISIFSQIGNQLLFILISISLLFIIMNDIKRGVTQISSVTLYIMYCAQLLAPLLAISDDLTSIKRSKEVMVEYLNTFSDLESNSNNCVFVKFGKNTQIEIINYLNPFNKKIISNLNFYEGEVYQLTGSSGIGKTTLLNSILGLVKFNTGQIHLTFKNGKTLYSKLAYYQSQQQILVNKTIRDNLSYSHQIPDEELVDTLQQFGLFDEFHNKDLLNLIVTEKTLSKGQIARLALAREYLKEDSEIVILDEPYAHIDEVNSRKIDKMFRDRFKNSILIIVSHTKNYINKKDYIIEMV
;
A
#
# COMPACT_ATOMS: atom_id res chain seq x y z
N MET A 1 4.33 -19.88 -2.39
CA MET A 1 3.58 -19.39 -3.58
C MET A 1 4.56 -19.14 -4.73
N THR A 2 4.34 -19.74 -5.91
CA THR A 2 5.16 -19.52 -7.12
C THR A 2 4.75 -18.21 -7.82
N ILE A 3 5.54 -17.73 -8.79
CA ILE A 3 5.16 -16.55 -9.61
C ILE A 3 3.90 -16.86 -10.44
N VAL A 4 3.77 -18.10 -10.90
CA VAL A 4 2.59 -18.57 -11.65
C VAL A 4 1.35 -18.53 -10.77
N ASP A 5 1.45 -18.94 -9.50
CA ASP A 5 0.33 -18.84 -8.55
C ASP A 5 -0.05 -17.38 -8.28
N LEU A 6 0.92 -16.47 -8.23
CA LEU A 6 0.70 -15.03 -8.09
C LEU A 6 -0.04 -14.46 -9.30
N LEU A 7 0.41 -14.78 -10.51
CA LEU A 7 -0.28 -14.36 -11.73
C LEU A 7 -1.69 -14.96 -11.85
N LYS A 8 -1.90 -16.19 -11.35
CA LYS A 8 -3.23 -16.82 -11.28
C LYS A 8 -4.17 -16.14 -10.29
N LYS A 9 -3.72 -15.83 -9.07
CA LYS A 9 -4.55 -15.08 -8.12
C LYS A 9 -4.94 -13.71 -8.68
N ILE A 10 -4.01 -13.08 -9.40
CA ILE A 10 -4.23 -11.72 -9.92
C ILE A 10 -4.99 -11.71 -11.26
N HIS A 11 -5.15 -12.87 -11.90
CA HIS A 11 -6.04 -13.06 -13.05
C HIS A 11 -7.46 -12.52 -12.80
N PHE A 12 -7.90 -12.53 -11.54
CA PHE A 12 -9.20 -12.02 -11.12
C PHE A 12 -9.30 -10.48 -11.15
N TYR A 13 -8.19 -9.78 -10.92
CA TYR A 13 -8.13 -8.32 -10.79
C TYR A 13 -8.02 -7.59 -12.13
N ILE A 14 -7.66 -8.31 -13.19
CA ILE A 14 -7.46 -7.73 -14.53
C ILE A 14 -8.58 -8.24 -15.45
N SER A 15 -9.35 -7.30 -16.00
CA SER A 15 -10.41 -7.65 -16.93
C SER A 15 -9.86 -8.36 -18.17
N PHE A 16 -10.71 -9.16 -18.83
CA PHE A 16 -10.32 -9.95 -19.99
C PHE A 16 -9.76 -9.07 -21.12
N LYS A 17 -10.32 -7.88 -21.33
CA LYS A 17 -9.89 -6.95 -22.37
C LYS A 17 -8.44 -6.49 -22.16
N GLU A 18 -8.08 -6.10 -20.94
CA GLU A 18 -6.73 -5.65 -20.59
C GLU A 18 -5.72 -6.81 -20.67
N ARG A 19 -6.14 -8.04 -20.37
CA ARG A 19 -5.29 -9.23 -20.56
C ARG A 19 -4.95 -9.48 -22.03
N VAL A 20 -5.94 -9.35 -22.92
CA VAL A 20 -5.71 -9.48 -24.37
C VAL A 20 -4.80 -8.36 -24.86
N LEU A 21 -5.02 -7.12 -24.43
CA LEU A 21 -4.15 -5.99 -24.75
C LEU A 21 -2.71 -6.20 -24.25
N TRP A 22 -2.54 -6.80 -23.07
CA TRP A 22 -1.21 -7.12 -22.56
C TRP A 22 -0.49 -8.11 -23.47
N GLY A 23 -1.18 -9.18 -23.88
CA GLY A 23 -0.67 -10.14 -24.84
C GLY A 23 -0.28 -9.49 -26.17
N ILE A 24 -1.13 -8.60 -26.70
CA ILE A 24 -0.83 -7.82 -27.91
C ILE A 24 0.43 -6.97 -27.71
N GLY A 25 0.58 -6.30 -26.57
CA GLY A 25 1.78 -5.53 -26.22
C GLY A 25 3.03 -6.40 -26.27
N VAL A 26 3.04 -7.55 -25.57
CA VAL A 26 4.18 -8.47 -25.57
C VAL A 26 4.51 -8.98 -26.97
N VAL A 27 3.49 -9.29 -27.79
CA VAL A 27 3.68 -9.71 -29.19
C VAL A 27 4.31 -8.60 -30.01
N LEU A 28 3.81 -7.37 -29.92
CA LEU A 28 4.37 -6.22 -30.64
C LEU A 28 5.83 -5.97 -30.24
N ALA A 29 6.17 -6.00 -28.95
CA ALA A 29 7.56 -5.89 -28.53
C ALA A 29 8.44 -7.03 -29.07
N SER A 30 7.92 -8.26 -29.08
CA SER A 30 8.62 -9.42 -29.62
C SER A 30 8.89 -9.25 -31.12
N VAL A 31 7.89 -8.78 -31.88
CA VAL A 31 8.05 -8.45 -33.31
C VAL A 31 9.09 -7.35 -33.49
N SER A 32 9.06 -6.29 -32.69
CA SER A 32 10.08 -5.23 -32.72
C SER A 32 11.48 -5.76 -32.44
N ALA A 33 11.64 -6.71 -31.51
CA ALA A 33 12.94 -7.31 -31.22
C ALA A 33 13.44 -8.16 -32.39
N ILE A 34 12.57 -8.94 -33.03
CA ILE A 34 12.89 -9.73 -34.22
C ILE A 34 13.31 -8.82 -35.39
N VAL A 35 12.56 -7.74 -35.64
CA VAL A 35 12.90 -6.76 -36.69
C VAL A 35 14.27 -6.12 -36.40
N GLY A 36 14.60 -5.86 -35.13
CA GLY A 36 15.91 -5.37 -34.72
C GLY A 36 17.09 -6.30 -35.04
N LEU A 37 16.86 -7.62 -35.07
CA LEU A 37 17.87 -8.61 -35.44
C LEU A 37 18.18 -8.63 -36.94
N LEU A 38 17.33 -8.02 -37.78
CA LEU A 38 17.57 -7.90 -39.22
C LEU A 38 18.56 -6.78 -39.55
N LEU A 39 18.75 -5.79 -38.65
CA LEU A 39 19.62 -4.64 -38.89
C LEU A 39 21.08 -5.02 -39.19
N PRO A 40 21.76 -5.88 -38.40
CA PRO A 40 23.14 -6.29 -38.71
C PRO A 40 23.29 -6.97 -40.08
N ALA A 41 22.31 -7.81 -40.47
CA ALA A 41 22.31 -8.48 -41.76
C ALA A 41 22.17 -7.50 -42.92
N GLN A 42 21.28 -6.51 -42.81
CA GLN A 42 21.09 -5.48 -43.83
C GLN A 42 22.31 -4.55 -43.95
N ILE A 43 22.94 -4.20 -42.83
CA ILE A 43 24.19 -3.43 -42.83
C ILE A 43 25.32 -4.21 -43.49
N ASN A 44 25.42 -5.52 -43.23
CA ASN A 44 26.41 -6.38 -43.89
C ASN A 44 26.23 -6.43 -45.42
N LEU A 45 24.99 -6.45 -45.93
CA LEU A 45 24.71 -6.40 -47.37
C LEU A 45 25.19 -5.09 -48.01
N LEU A 46 25.14 -3.96 -47.29
CA LEU A 46 25.73 -2.71 -47.75
C LEU A 46 27.25 -2.80 -47.85
N PHE A 47 27.91 -3.41 -46.86
CA PHE A 47 29.37 -3.59 -46.86
C PHE A 47 29.84 -4.55 -47.94
N GLN A 48 29.08 -5.61 -48.25
CA GLN A 48 29.41 -6.52 -49.36
C GLN A 48 29.36 -5.81 -50.72
N ASN A 49 28.39 -4.90 -50.91
CA ASN A 49 28.21 -4.16 -52.15
C ASN A 49 28.83 -2.76 -52.12
N PHE A 50 29.86 -2.54 -51.30
CA PHE A 50 30.45 -1.22 -51.08
C PHE A 50 30.97 -0.56 -52.36
N LYS A 51 31.47 -1.34 -53.33
CA LYS A 51 31.99 -0.83 -54.60
C LYS A 51 30.89 -0.31 -55.55
N GLU A 52 29.65 -0.77 -55.40
CA GLU A 52 28.47 -0.36 -56.18
C GLU A 52 27.44 0.33 -55.27
N PHE A 53 27.92 1.15 -54.34
CA PHE A 53 27.07 1.76 -53.33
C PHE A 53 26.13 2.81 -53.93
N ASN A 54 24.83 2.67 -53.64
CA ASN A 54 23.80 3.64 -53.99
C ASN A 54 23.14 4.14 -52.70
N TYR A 55 23.07 5.47 -52.52
CA TYR A 55 22.42 6.11 -51.38
C TYR A 55 20.97 5.67 -51.17
N ASN A 56 20.27 5.25 -52.23
CA ASN A 56 18.90 4.72 -52.14
C ASN A 56 18.81 3.43 -51.28
N ARG A 57 19.91 2.70 -51.08
CA ARG A 57 19.93 1.51 -50.21
C ARG A 57 19.95 1.83 -48.71
N ILE A 58 20.15 3.11 -48.33
CA ILE A 58 20.06 3.57 -46.93
C ILE A 58 18.59 3.78 -46.53
N VAL A 59 17.73 4.20 -47.47
CA VAL A 59 16.31 4.45 -47.23
C VAL A 59 15.57 3.26 -46.59
N PRO A 60 15.68 2.01 -47.07
CA PRO A 60 15.00 0.87 -46.43
C PRO A 60 15.53 0.57 -45.02
N LEU A 61 16.80 0.83 -44.73
CA LEU A 61 17.35 0.70 -43.38
C LEU A 61 16.77 1.74 -42.42
N ALA A 62 16.69 3.00 -42.85
CA ALA A 62 16.07 4.07 -42.08
C ALA A 62 14.58 3.76 -41.81
N LEU A 63 13.85 3.30 -42.83
CA LEU A 63 12.45 2.88 -42.68
C LEU A 63 12.31 1.69 -41.72
N LEU A 64 13.15 0.67 -41.82
CA LEU A 64 13.12 -0.49 -40.93
C LEU A 64 13.37 -0.07 -39.48
N PHE A 65 14.35 0.82 -39.24
CA PHE A 65 14.61 1.38 -37.92
C PHE A 65 13.44 2.20 -37.38
N LEU A 66 12.82 3.04 -38.20
CA LEU A 66 11.64 3.83 -37.80
C LEU A 66 10.44 2.95 -37.47
N ILE A 67 10.16 1.93 -38.31
CA ILE A 67 9.08 0.97 -38.08
C ILE A 67 9.32 0.19 -36.79
N GLN A 68 10.55 -0.30 -36.57
CA GLN A 68 10.93 -0.99 -35.34
C GLN A 68 10.64 -0.13 -34.10
N ASN A 69 11.11 1.12 -34.08
CA ASN A 69 10.90 2.02 -32.94
C ASN A 69 9.44 2.42 -32.77
N ALA A 70 8.67 2.56 -33.85
CA ALA A 70 7.23 2.82 -33.79
C ALA A 70 6.48 1.65 -33.15
N ILE A 71 6.78 0.41 -33.55
CA ILE A 71 6.19 -0.80 -32.95
C ILE A 71 6.55 -0.89 -31.46
N MET A 72 7.82 -0.65 -31.11
CA MET A 72 8.27 -0.64 -29.72
C MET A 72 7.52 0.42 -28.90
N TYR A 73 7.35 1.64 -29.42
CA TYR A 73 6.60 2.69 -28.74
C TYR A 73 5.16 2.27 -28.43
N PHE A 74 4.43 1.75 -29.42
CA PHE A 74 3.05 1.29 -29.21
C PHE A 74 2.99 0.14 -28.21
N SER A 75 3.93 -0.79 -28.27
CA SER A 75 4.04 -1.86 -27.29
C SER A 75 4.23 -1.33 -25.87
N LEU A 76 5.24 -0.47 -25.65
CA LEU A 76 5.55 0.09 -24.34
C LEU A 76 4.38 0.94 -23.80
N TYR A 77 3.70 1.69 -24.67
CA TYR A 77 2.51 2.44 -24.30
C TYR A 77 1.38 1.52 -23.83
N ILE A 78 1.07 0.44 -24.57
CA ILE A 78 0.03 -0.53 -24.20
C ILE A 78 0.38 -1.20 -22.88
N LEU A 79 1.62 -1.69 -22.72
CA LEU A 79 2.08 -2.34 -21.50
C LEU A 79 2.06 -1.40 -20.29
N GLY A 80 2.52 -0.15 -20.46
CA GLY A 80 2.49 0.87 -19.41
C GLY A 80 1.07 1.25 -18.98
N LYS A 81 0.16 1.43 -19.94
CA LYS A 81 -1.25 1.72 -19.68
C LYS A 81 -1.93 0.60 -18.87
N ILE A 82 -1.59 -0.65 -19.17
CA ILE A 82 -2.10 -1.81 -18.42
C ILE A 82 -1.52 -1.81 -17.00
N GLY A 83 -0.22 -1.50 -16.84
CA GLY A 83 0.39 -1.29 -15.52
C GLY A 83 -0.39 -0.31 -14.66
N GLU A 84 -0.70 0.88 -15.19
CA GLU A 84 -1.50 1.89 -14.47
C GLU A 84 -2.93 1.43 -14.17
N TYR A 85 -3.58 0.69 -15.07
CA TYR A 85 -4.88 0.10 -14.82
C TYR A 85 -4.86 -0.92 -13.67
N THR A 86 -3.79 -1.73 -13.57
CA THR A 86 -3.63 -2.67 -12.45
C THR A 86 -3.47 -1.95 -11.11
N ILE A 87 -2.72 -0.84 -11.08
CA ILE A 87 -2.60 0.01 -9.88
C ILE A 87 -3.97 0.53 -9.46
N LEU A 88 -4.75 1.07 -10.40
CA LEU A 88 -6.10 1.57 -10.13
C LEU A 88 -6.99 0.49 -9.54
N SER A 89 -6.97 -0.71 -10.12
CA SER A 89 -7.83 -1.82 -9.69
C SER A 89 -7.45 -2.33 -8.30
N LEU A 90 -6.16 -2.56 -8.06
CA LEU A 90 -5.64 -2.99 -6.76
C LEU A 90 -5.90 -1.95 -5.66
N ARG A 91 -5.72 -0.66 -5.94
CA ARG A 91 -6.01 0.41 -4.96
C ARG A 91 -7.48 0.45 -4.59
N LYS A 92 -8.39 0.36 -5.58
CA LYS A 92 -9.84 0.34 -5.31
C LYS A 92 -10.22 -0.83 -4.41
N GLU A 93 -9.74 -2.02 -4.72
CA GLU A 93 -10.05 -3.20 -3.94
C GLU A 93 -9.45 -3.13 -2.54
N SER A 94 -8.19 -2.75 -2.41
CA SER A 94 -7.55 -2.65 -1.09
C SER A 94 -8.14 -1.56 -0.20
N VAL A 95 -8.60 -0.44 -0.77
CA VAL A 95 -9.40 0.54 -0.02
C VAL A 95 -10.72 -0.07 0.41
N LEU A 96 -11.42 -0.79 -0.46
CA LEU A 96 -12.69 -1.43 -0.14
C LEU A 96 -12.54 -2.53 0.93
N SER A 97 -11.52 -3.37 0.84
CA SER A 97 -11.21 -4.39 1.86
C SER A 97 -10.86 -3.74 3.21
N LEU A 98 -10.15 -2.61 3.23
CA LEU A 98 -9.89 -1.86 4.47
C LEU A 98 -11.16 -1.28 5.08
N LEU A 99 -12.00 -0.65 4.25
CA LEU A 99 -13.26 -0.06 4.71
C LEU A 99 -14.27 -1.12 5.19
N ASN A 100 -14.21 -2.33 4.64
CA ASN A 100 -15.03 -3.45 5.07
C ASN A 100 -14.39 -4.26 6.21
N SER A 101 -13.12 -4.02 6.54
CA SER A 101 -12.44 -4.79 7.58
C SER A 101 -12.99 -4.45 8.97
N GLU A 102 -13.13 -5.48 9.81
CA GLU A 102 -13.51 -5.34 11.21
C GLU A 102 -12.30 -5.02 12.12
N ILE A 103 -11.17 -4.59 11.54
CA ILE A 103 -9.96 -4.22 12.29
C ILE A 103 -9.94 -2.72 12.49
N PHE A 104 -10.12 -2.29 13.74
CA PHE A 104 -10.27 -0.88 14.08
C PHE A 104 -8.95 -0.18 14.47
N ASN A 105 -7.96 -0.94 14.95
CA ASN A 105 -6.65 -0.42 15.33
C ASN A 105 -5.63 -0.62 14.19
N LEU A 106 -5.83 0.11 13.10
CA LEU A 106 -4.89 0.14 11.98
C LEU A 106 -3.92 1.31 12.16
N GLU A 107 -2.62 1.03 12.10
CA GLU A 107 -1.60 2.08 11.97
C GLU A 107 -1.78 2.82 10.64
N THR A 108 -2.43 3.98 10.68
CA THR A 108 -2.92 4.69 9.49
C THR A 108 -1.82 4.98 8.47
N THR A 109 -0.62 5.33 8.93
CA THR A 109 0.54 5.64 8.06
C THR A 109 1.06 4.41 7.34
N THR A 110 1.15 3.25 8.01
CA THR A 110 1.68 2.03 7.41
C THR A 110 0.69 1.48 6.39
N TRP A 111 -0.60 1.42 6.71
CA TRP A 111 -1.64 0.96 5.79
C TRP A 111 -1.84 1.90 4.59
N ALA A 112 -1.81 3.22 4.80
CA ALA A 112 -1.85 4.17 3.68
C ALA A 112 -0.67 3.97 2.74
N SER A 113 0.55 3.79 3.27
CA SER A 113 1.74 3.54 2.45
C SER A 113 1.63 2.23 1.66
N ARG A 114 1.06 1.17 2.26
CA ARG A 114 0.84 -0.12 1.59
C ARG A 114 -0.12 0.03 0.41
N VAL A 115 -1.25 0.72 0.60
CA VAL A 115 -2.23 0.94 -0.48
C VAL A 115 -1.65 1.82 -1.60
N ILE A 116 -0.90 2.86 -1.26
CA ILE A 116 -0.40 3.81 -2.24
C ILE A 116 0.82 3.27 -3.01
N TYR A 117 1.81 2.68 -2.34
CA TYR A 117 3.09 2.33 -2.95
C TYR A 117 3.20 0.88 -3.41
N ASN A 118 2.64 -0.09 -2.67
CA ASN A 118 2.87 -1.51 -2.98
C ASN A 118 2.32 -1.96 -4.35
N PRO A 119 1.14 -1.49 -4.82
CA PRO A 119 0.66 -1.80 -6.16
C PRO A 119 1.61 -1.41 -7.29
N GLY A 120 2.52 -0.46 -7.05
CA GLY A 120 3.54 -0.05 -8.03
C GLY A 120 4.50 -1.20 -8.41
N PHE A 121 4.88 -2.05 -7.45
CA PHE A 121 5.75 -3.20 -7.72
C PHE A 121 5.10 -4.22 -8.67
N PHE A 122 3.76 -4.29 -8.65
CA PHE A 122 3.01 -5.16 -9.55
C PHE A 122 2.90 -4.60 -10.96
N SER A 123 2.59 -3.32 -11.07
CA SER A 123 2.62 -2.63 -12.35
C SER A 123 3.98 -2.81 -13.00
N GLU A 124 5.07 -2.68 -12.24
CA GLU A 124 6.42 -2.88 -12.75
C GLU A 124 6.67 -4.34 -13.20
N LEU A 125 6.15 -5.34 -12.47
CA LEU A 125 6.19 -6.75 -12.89
C LEU A 125 5.52 -6.99 -14.24
N ILE A 126 4.28 -6.51 -14.42
CA ILE A 126 3.46 -6.78 -15.60
C ILE A 126 3.86 -5.90 -16.79
N SER A 127 4.12 -4.62 -16.57
CA SER A 127 4.37 -3.65 -17.64
C SER A 127 5.82 -3.65 -18.13
N ARG A 128 6.77 -4.03 -17.28
CA ARG A 128 8.20 -3.99 -17.61
C ARG A 128 8.87 -5.34 -17.45
N GLN A 129 9.00 -5.86 -16.24
CA GLN A 129 9.95 -6.95 -15.93
C GLN A 129 9.64 -8.27 -16.66
N ILE A 130 8.37 -8.70 -16.70
CA ILE A 130 7.99 -9.92 -17.43
C ILE A 130 8.12 -9.71 -18.95
N PRO A 131 7.55 -8.64 -19.56
CA PRO A 131 7.75 -8.37 -20.98
C PRO A 131 9.22 -8.28 -21.38
N THR A 132 10.05 -7.53 -20.65
CA THR A 132 11.48 -7.39 -20.96
C THR A 132 12.21 -8.71 -20.85
N LEU A 133 11.89 -9.54 -19.86
CA LEU A 133 12.46 -10.89 -19.75
C LEU A 133 12.09 -11.77 -20.96
N ILE A 134 10.84 -11.72 -21.42
CA ILE A 134 10.40 -12.46 -22.63
C ILE A 134 11.14 -11.93 -23.86
N ILE A 135 11.20 -10.62 -24.04
CA ILE A 135 11.85 -9.97 -25.19
C ILE A 135 13.35 -10.30 -25.21
N ASN A 136 14.03 -10.14 -24.08
CA ASN A 136 15.47 -10.36 -23.95
C ASN A 136 15.83 -11.83 -24.15
N THR A 137 15.04 -12.77 -23.59
CA THR A 137 15.28 -14.20 -23.81
C THR A 137 15.05 -14.60 -25.26
N LEU A 138 14.00 -14.09 -25.90
CA LEU A 138 13.73 -14.29 -27.31
C LEU A 138 14.87 -13.72 -28.17
N GLN A 139 15.30 -12.48 -27.92
CA GLN A 139 16.37 -11.83 -28.66
C GLN A 139 17.70 -12.60 -28.53
N LEU A 140 18.05 -13.08 -27.33
CA LEU A 140 19.24 -13.92 -27.11
C LEU A 140 19.15 -15.23 -27.87
N SER A 141 18.02 -15.94 -27.76
CA SER A 141 17.85 -17.23 -28.42
C SER A 141 17.98 -17.10 -29.94
N LEU A 142 17.29 -16.12 -30.55
CA LEU A 142 17.35 -15.89 -31.99
C LEU A 142 18.73 -15.42 -32.44
N SER A 143 19.39 -14.54 -31.69
CA SER A 143 20.75 -14.09 -32.01
C SER A 143 21.74 -15.26 -32.00
N ILE A 144 21.64 -16.16 -31.02
CA ILE A 144 22.47 -17.37 -30.94
C ILE A 144 22.19 -18.32 -32.12
N ILE A 145 20.92 -18.53 -32.48
CA ILE A 145 20.53 -19.34 -33.65
C ILE A 145 21.11 -18.76 -34.94
N ILE A 146 21.02 -17.44 -35.13
CA ILE A 146 21.60 -16.75 -36.29
C ILE A 146 23.12 -16.93 -36.31
N LEU A 147 23.80 -16.79 -35.17
CA LEU A 147 25.24 -17.00 -35.07
C LEU A 147 25.64 -18.44 -35.42
N PHE A 148 24.90 -19.45 -34.94
CA PHE A 148 25.14 -20.86 -35.28
C PHE A 148 25.06 -21.12 -36.78
N TYR A 149 24.10 -20.50 -37.47
CA TYR A 149 23.97 -20.61 -38.92
C TYR A 149 25.17 -20.01 -39.66
N LEU A 150 25.79 -18.98 -39.09
CA LEU A 150 26.92 -18.27 -39.72
C LEU A 150 28.26 -19.00 -39.52
N ASN A 151 28.61 -19.33 -38.28
CA ASN A 151 29.85 -20.05 -37.97
C ASN A 151 29.80 -20.73 -36.59
N LEU A 152 29.81 -22.05 -36.58
CA LEU A 152 29.75 -22.87 -35.36
C LEU A 152 30.92 -22.60 -34.40
N LYS A 153 32.14 -22.45 -34.91
CA LYS A 153 33.35 -22.27 -34.09
C LYS A 153 33.35 -20.93 -33.37
N ILE A 154 33.02 -19.84 -34.07
CA ILE A 154 32.91 -18.50 -33.48
C ILE A 154 31.77 -18.47 -32.45
N THR A 155 30.64 -19.12 -32.77
CA THR A 155 29.46 -19.16 -31.90
C THR A 155 29.73 -19.88 -30.58
N LEU A 156 30.42 -21.02 -30.60
CA LEU A 156 30.81 -21.73 -29.38
C LEU A 156 31.68 -20.85 -28.47
N PHE A 157 32.61 -20.09 -29.05
CA PHE A 157 33.43 -19.15 -28.28
C PHE A 157 32.59 -18.03 -27.66
N ILE A 158 31.66 -17.44 -28.42
CA ILE A 158 30.72 -16.42 -27.91
C ILE A 158 29.92 -16.98 -26.73
N ILE A 159 29.36 -18.20 -26.86
CA ILE A 159 28.57 -18.84 -25.80
C ILE A 159 29.40 -19.04 -24.52
N ILE A 160 30.65 -19.51 -24.64
CA ILE A 160 31.55 -19.65 -23.49
C ILE A 160 31.81 -18.29 -22.84
N GLY A 161 32.09 -17.25 -23.64
CA GLY A 161 32.27 -15.88 -23.13
C GLY A 161 31.02 -15.36 -22.40
N ILE A 162 29.84 -15.59 -22.97
CA ILE A 162 28.56 -15.24 -22.37
C ILE A 162 28.37 -15.96 -21.03
N LEU A 163 28.65 -17.26 -20.95
CA LEU A 163 28.54 -18.02 -19.70
C LEU A 163 29.44 -17.43 -18.59
N VAL A 164 30.65 -16.99 -18.94
CA VAL A 164 31.55 -16.31 -18.00
C VAL A 164 30.96 -14.98 -17.52
N VAL A 165 30.42 -14.16 -18.42
CA VAL A 165 29.78 -12.89 -18.06
C VAL A 165 28.54 -13.10 -17.20
N VAL A 166 27.67 -14.06 -17.55
CA VAL A 166 26.44 -14.37 -16.81
C VAL A 166 26.76 -14.86 -15.40
N THR A 167 27.70 -15.78 -15.27
CA THR A 167 28.10 -16.30 -13.94
C THR A 167 28.67 -15.21 -13.05
N TYR A 168 29.53 -14.34 -13.59
CA TYR A 168 30.04 -13.16 -12.87
C TYR A 168 28.92 -12.18 -12.48
N SER A 169 27.99 -11.90 -13.40
CA SER A 169 26.84 -11.02 -13.16
C SER A 169 25.92 -11.57 -12.06
N ILE A 170 25.59 -12.85 -12.08
CA ILE A 170 24.75 -13.49 -11.03
C ILE A 170 25.44 -13.45 -9.65
N LEU A 171 26.74 -13.73 -9.60
CA LEU A 171 27.51 -13.71 -8.34
C LEU A 171 27.57 -12.30 -7.75
N SER A 172 27.91 -11.29 -8.56
CA SER A 172 27.97 -9.90 -8.12
C SER A 172 26.58 -9.35 -7.75
N GLY A 173 25.54 -9.69 -8.52
CA GLY A 173 24.16 -9.30 -8.25
C GLY A 173 23.62 -9.84 -6.92
N LYS A 174 23.94 -11.09 -6.55
CA LYS A 174 23.56 -11.67 -5.23
C LYS A 174 24.18 -10.93 -4.05
N ILE A 175 25.40 -10.42 -4.20
CA ILE A 175 26.07 -9.63 -3.16
C ILE A 175 25.37 -8.27 -3.05
N LEU A 176 25.14 -7.61 -4.18
CA LEU A 176 24.47 -6.31 -4.23
C LEU A 176 23.06 -6.38 -3.64
N SER A 177 22.28 -7.41 -3.98
CA SER A 177 20.91 -7.58 -3.49
C SER A 177 20.86 -7.69 -1.96
N LYS A 178 21.80 -8.41 -1.33
CA LYS A 178 21.87 -8.54 0.15
C LYS A 178 22.13 -7.18 0.82
N ILE A 179 23.01 -6.37 0.24
CA ILE A 179 23.34 -5.05 0.79
C ILE A 179 22.20 -4.07 0.56
N GLN A 180 21.53 -4.14 -0.59
CA GLN A 180 20.39 -3.29 -0.92
C GLN A 180 19.18 -3.56 -0.01
N ILE A 181 18.93 -4.82 0.37
CA ILE A 181 17.91 -5.17 1.38
C ILE A 181 18.28 -4.55 2.74
N ARG A 182 19.55 -4.67 3.18
CA ARG A 182 20.01 -4.03 4.42
C ARG A 182 19.84 -2.51 4.39
N PHE A 183 20.18 -1.88 3.26
CA PHE A 183 19.99 -0.44 3.05
C PHE A 183 18.52 -0.03 3.19
N GLN A 184 17.61 -0.75 2.54
CA GLN A 184 16.17 -0.47 2.60
C GLN A 184 15.62 -0.61 4.03
N ASN A 185 16.01 -1.67 4.75
CA ASN A 185 15.61 -1.84 6.15
C ASN A 185 16.10 -0.68 7.02
N PHE A 186 17.36 -0.26 6.85
CA PHE A 186 17.93 0.85 7.62
C PHE A 186 17.30 2.21 7.25
N LEU A 187 16.93 2.40 5.98
CA LEU A 187 16.20 3.57 5.52
C LEU A 187 14.79 3.62 6.15
N SER A 188 14.09 2.48 6.18
CA SER A 188 12.77 2.36 6.81
C SER A 188 12.82 2.65 8.31
N THR A 189 13.79 2.09 9.05
CA THR A 189 13.94 2.35 10.49
C THR A 189 14.28 3.82 10.77
N THR A 190 15.10 4.44 9.92
CA THR A 190 15.43 5.87 10.06
C THR A 190 14.23 6.77 9.77
N ASN A 191 13.40 6.41 8.77
CA ASN A 191 12.14 7.12 8.50
C ASN A 191 11.18 7.04 9.69
N GLN A 192 11.07 5.89 10.36
CA GLN A 192 10.29 5.74 11.59
C GLN A 192 10.84 6.65 12.70
N GLN A 193 12.15 6.62 12.96
CA GLN A 193 12.79 7.50 13.96
C GLN A 193 12.53 8.98 13.68
N LEU A 194 12.63 9.40 12.41
CA LEU A 194 12.35 10.77 12.02
C LEU A 194 10.88 11.13 12.25
N SER A 195 9.96 10.23 11.89
CA SER A 195 8.52 10.42 12.14
C SER A 195 8.23 10.59 13.64
N ASP A 196 8.86 9.79 14.50
CA ASP A 196 8.70 9.88 15.95
C ASP A 196 9.23 11.20 16.50
N VAL A 197 10.41 11.64 16.05
CA VAL A 197 11.02 12.93 16.41
C VAL A 197 10.13 14.10 15.97
N LEU A 198 9.57 14.03 14.76
CA LEU A 198 8.64 15.02 14.24
C LEU A 198 7.33 15.06 15.04
N GLY A 199 6.82 13.89 15.44
CA GLY A 199 5.64 13.78 16.28
C GLY A 199 5.80 14.40 17.67
N ARG A 200 7.03 14.46 18.20
CA ARG A 200 7.34 15.02 19.53
C ARG A 200 8.07 16.37 19.51
N LEU A 201 8.08 17.09 18.38
CA LEU A 201 8.79 18.38 18.24
C LEU A 201 8.48 19.39 19.34
N GLY A 202 7.23 19.47 19.79
CA GLY A 202 6.83 20.37 20.87
C GLY A 202 7.59 20.08 22.16
N LEU A 203 7.70 18.80 22.55
CA LEU A 203 8.44 18.36 23.73
C LEU A 203 9.94 18.63 23.59
N ILE A 204 10.50 18.41 22.41
CA ILE A 204 11.92 18.66 22.13
C ILE A 204 12.25 20.15 22.28
N LYS A 205 11.37 21.03 21.78
CA LYS A 205 11.55 22.49 21.89
C LYS A 205 11.42 22.97 23.33
N ILE A 206 10.43 22.50 24.08
CA ILE A 206 10.21 22.90 25.47
C ILE A 206 11.36 22.42 26.37
N ASN A 207 11.84 21.20 26.15
CA ASN A 207 12.90 20.61 26.97
C ASN A 207 14.32 20.95 26.48
N ASN A 208 14.46 21.76 25.41
CA ASN A 208 15.74 22.11 24.78
C ASN A 208 16.63 20.89 24.45
N THR A 209 16.05 19.79 24.00
CA THR A 209 16.78 18.53 23.71
C THR A 209 17.19 18.37 22.25
N ILE A 210 17.16 19.45 21.45
CA ILE A 210 17.42 19.43 20.00
C ILE A 210 18.77 18.77 19.69
N ASP A 211 19.84 19.15 20.40
CA ASP A 211 21.19 18.62 20.14
C ASP A 211 21.29 17.12 20.45
N LYS A 212 20.60 16.66 21.49
CA LYS A 212 20.57 15.24 21.87
C LYS A 212 19.85 14.41 20.81
N GLU A 213 18.65 14.83 20.42
CA GLU A 213 17.84 14.16 19.40
C GLU A 213 18.54 14.19 18.02
N PHE A 214 19.16 15.32 17.68
CA PHE A 214 19.93 15.44 16.45
C PHE A 214 21.16 14.53 16.45
N LYS A 215 21.85 14.36 17.59
CA LYS A 215 22.99 13.45 17.71
C LYS A 215 22.60 12.00 17.42
N ASP A 216 21.46 11.55 17.94
CA ASP A 216 20.96 10.20 17.72
C ASP A 216 20.56 9.97 16.25
N LEU A 217 19.79 10.90 15.66
CA LEU A 217 19.41 10.86 14.24
C LEU A 217 20.63 10.94 13.30
N LYS A 218 21.63 11.75 13.65
CA LYS A 218 22.85 11.93 12.86
C LYS A 218 23.59 10.61 12.68
N ILE A 219 23.63 9.75 13.69
CA ILE A 219 24.28 8.42 13.60
C ILE A 219 23.57 7.57 12.54
N SER A 220 22.24 7.52 12.58
CA SER A 220 21.44 6.77 11.60
C SER A 220 21.65 7.30 10.16
N ILE A 221 21.64 8.63 9.99
CA ILE A 221 21.88 9.27 8.68
C ILE A 221 23.29 8.97 8.16
N GLN A 222 24.30 8.98 9.03
CA GLN A 222 25.67 8.65 8.66
C GLN A 222 25.84 7.17 8.27
N GLU A 223 25.15 6.25 8.93
CA GLU A 223 25.14 4.83 8.55
C GLU A 223 24.47 4.62 7.19
N ILE A 224 23.36 5.31 6.89
CA ILE A 224 22.76 5.32 5.55
C ILE A 224 23.78 5.73 4.49
N PHE A 225 24.55 6.80 4.76
CA PHE A 225 25.60 7.26 3.85
C PHE A 225 26.74 6.22 3.68
N LYS A 226 27.21 5.59 4.76
CA LYS A 226 28.25 4.55 4.67
C LYS A 226 27.78 3.35 3.85
N ILE A 227 26.55 2.90 4.09
CA ILE A 227 25.96 1.77 3.37
C ILE A 227 25.76 2.14 1.90
N SER A 228 25.27 3.35 1.60
CA SER A 228 25.08 3.80 0.21
C SER A 228 26.41 3.86 -0.55
N VAL A 229 27.47 4.41 0.06
CA VAL A 229 28.81 4.39 -0.54
C VAL A 229 29.32 2.96 -0.75
N ASN A 230 29.08 2.03 0.18
CA ASN A 230 29.45 0.64 -0.01
C ASN A 230 28.66 -0.04 -1.15
N THR A 231 27.36 0.26 -1.30
CA THR A 231 26.58 -0.22 -2.44
C THR A 231 27.13 0.31 -3.76
N LEU A 232 27.52 1.59 -3.81
CA LEU A 232 28.13 2.21 -4.99
C LEU A 232 29.47 1.57 -5.34
N LYS A 233 30.33 1.31 -4.36
CA LYS A 233 31.62 0.64 -4.61
C LYS A 233 31.43 -0.72 -5.27
N ILE A 234 30.46 -1.51 -4.79
CA ILE A 234 30.19 -2.85 -5.30
C ILE A 234 29.49 -2.80 -6.67
N SER A 235 28.57 -1.84 -6.88
CA SER A 235 27.93 -1.67 -8.19
C SER A 235 28.93 -1.22 -9.25
N ILE A 236 29.80 -0.25 -8.94
CA ILE A 236 30.87 0.20 -9.84
C ILE A 236 31.83 -0.96 -10.15
N PHE A 237 32.26 -1.72 -9.13
CA PHE A 237 33.11 -2.88 -9.33
C PHE A 237 32.47 -3.92 -10.26
N SER A 238 31.17 -4.22 -10.08
CA SER A 238 30.41 -5.11 -10.95
C SER A 238 30.30 -4.58 -12.39
N GLN A 239 30.01 -3.28 -12.57
CA GLN A 239 29.92 -2.64 -13.89
C GLN A 239 31.26 -2.68 -14.64
N ILE A 240 32.35 -2.27 -13.98
CA ILE A 240 33.69 -2.29 -14.57
C ILE A 240 34.11 -3.73 -14.89
N GLY A 241 33.83 -4.68 -13.99
CA GLY A 241 34.12 -6.10 -14.24
C GLY A 241 33.41 -6.64 -15.48
N ASN A 242 32.12 -6.34 -15.65
CA ASN A 242 31.36 -6.71 -16.84
C ASN A 242 31.92 -6.06 -18.12
N GLN A 243 32.30 -4.78 -18.07
CA GLN A 243 32.93 -4.09 -19.20
C GLN A 243 34.28 -4.70 -19.58
N LEU A 244 35.14 -5.01 -18.61
CA LEU A 244 36.44 -5.63 -18.85
C LEU A 244 36.31 -7.03 -19.44
N LEU A 245 35.40 -7.86 -18.91
CA LEU A 245 35.11 -9.19 -19.48
C LEU A 245 34.64 -9.08 -20.94
N PHE A 246 33.80 -8.10 -21.24
CA PHE A 246 33.35 -7.86 -22.61
C PHE A 246 34.48 -7.45 -23.55
N ILE A 247 35.36 -6.54 -23.13
CA ILE A 247 36.53 -6.13 -23.92
C ILE A 247 37.43 -7.33 -24.18
N LEU A 248 37.70 -8.17 -23.17
CA LEU A 248 38.51 -9.38 -23.32
C LEU A 248 37.89 -10.38 -24.32
N ILE A 249 36.58 -10.62 -24.23
CA ILE A 249 35.85 -11.48 -25.17
C ILE A 249 35.90 -10.89 -26.58
N SER A 250 35.73 -9.57 -26.72
CA SER A 250 35.76 -8.87 -28.01
C SER A 250 37.14 -8.93 -28.68
N ILE A 251 38.22 -8.72 -27.92
CA ILE A 251 39.59 -8.84 -28.41
C ILE A 251 39.88 -10.28 -28.85
N SER A 252 39.46 -11.27 -28.06
CA SER A 252 39.64 -12.68 -28.39
C SER A 252 38.86 -13.09 -29.63
N LEU A 253 37.62 -12.60 -29.78
CA LEU A 253 36.82 -12.76 -30.99
C LEU A 253 37.50 -12.17 -32.22
N LEU A 254 38.00 -10.94 -32.12
CA LEU A 254 38.75 -10.29 -33.20
C LEU A 254 39.98 -11.12 -33.60
N PHE A 255 40.71 -11.68 -32.63
CA PHE A 255 41.86 -12.52 -32.91
C PHE A 255 41.48 -13.80 -33.67
N ILE A 256 40.41 -14.49 -33.25
CA ILE A 256 39.89 -15.69 -33.93
C ILE A 256 39.46 -15.36 -35.36
N ILE A 257 38.67 -14.30 -35.52
CA ILE A 257 38.13 -13.87 -36.80
C ILE A 257 39.27 -13.47 -37.76
N MET A 258 40.26 -12.72 -37.27
CA MET A 258 41.39 -12.28 -38.08
C MET A 258 42.28 -13.46 -38.53
N ASN A 259 42.42 -14.49 -37.71
CA ASN A 259 43.10 -15.72 -38.10
C ASN A 259 42.30 -16.51 -39.16
N ASP A 260 40.97 -16.53 -39.08
CA ASP A 260 40.12 -17.19 -40.08
C ASP A 260 40.09 -16.42 -41.43
N ILE A 261 40.19 -15.07 -41.41
CA ILE A 261 40.36 -14.25 -42.63
C ILE A 261 41.71 -14.53 -43.28
N LYS A 262 42.80 -14.60 -42.51
CA LYS A 262 44.15 -14.92 -43.04
C LYS A 262 44.19 -16.29 -43.73
N ARG A 263 43.33 -17.22 -43.31
CA ARG A 263 43.17 -18.55 -43.91
C ARG A 263 42.23 -18.57 -45.11
N GLY A 264 41.62 -17.43 -45.47
CA GLY A 264 40.69 -17.29 -46.59
C GLY A 264 39.30 -17.90 -46.35
N VAL A 265 38.96 -18.25 -45.11
CA VAL A 265 37.70 -18.94 -44.78
C VAL A 265 36.52 -17.95 -44.70
N THR A 266 36.78 -16.68 -44.38
CA THR A 266 35.74 -15.67 -44.11
C THR A 266 35.98 -14.37 -44.88
N GLN A 267 34.89 -13.72 -45.32
CA GLN A 267 34.93 -12.40 -45.93
C GLN A 267 35.07 -11.30 -44.87
N ILE A 268 35.73 -10.18 -45.22
CA ILE A 268 35.91 -9.03 -44.32
C ILE A 268 34.56 -8.43 -43.88
N SER A 269 33.54 -8.43 -44.74
CA SER A 269 32.18 -7.96 -44.42
C SER A 269 31.55 -8.75 -43.27
N SER A 270 31.75 -10.07 -43.22
CA SER A 270 31.21 -10.93 -42.17
C SER A 270 31.70 -10.57 -40.76
N VAL A 271 32.89 -9.96 -40.64
CA VAL A 271 33.42 -9.47 -39.35
C VAL A 271 32.49 -8.44 -38.72
N THR A 272 31.99 -7.49 -39.52
CA THR A 272 31.07 -6.45 -39.05
C THR A 272 29.77 -7.07 -38.52
N LEU A 273 29.25 -8.05 -39.25
CA LEU A 273 28.04 -8.79 -38.86
C LEU A 273 28.22 -9.53 -37.53
N TYR A 274 29.34 -10.23 -37.34
CA TYR A 274 29.63 -10.93 -36.08
C TYR A 274 29.77 -9.96 -34.90
N ILE A 275 30.51 -8.86 -35.07
CA ILE A 275 30.68 -7.85 -34.02
C ILE A 275 29.33 -7.24 -33.62
N MET A 276 28.47 -6.93 -34.59
CA MET A 276 27.15 -6.36 -34.34
C MET A 276 26.22 -7.33 -33.61
N TYR A 277 26.18 -8.61 -34.01
CA TYR A 277 25.40 -9.61 -33.28
C TYR A 277 25.97 -9.88 -31.88
N CYS A 278 27.30 -9.89 -31.71
CA CYS A 278 27.93 -9.97 -30.39
C CYS A 278 27.54 -8.79 -29.49
N ALA A 279 27.53 -7.56 -30.04
CA ALA A 279 27.11 -6.37 -29.31
C ALA A 279 25.62 -6.43 -28.93
N GLN A 280 24.76 -6.97 -29.81
CA GLN A 280 23.33 -7.14 -29.54
C GLN A 280 23.03 -8.18 -28.45
N LEU A 281 23.94 -9.12 -28.19
CA LEU A 281 23.79 -10.10 -27.10
C LEU A 281 24.06 -9.47 -25.72
N LEU A 282 24.86 -8.41 -25.63
CA LEU A 282 25.30 -7.86 -24.35
C LEU A 282 24.16 -7.22 -23.54
N ALA A 283 23.35 -6.37 -24.17
CA ALA A 283 22.29 -5.66 -23.45
C ALA A 283 21.22 -6.60 -22.87
N PRO A 284 20.68 -7.59 -23.62
CA PRO A 284 19.75 -8.57 -23.07
C PRO A 284 20.34 -9.42 -21.94
N LEU A 285 21.63 -9.77 -22.00
CA LEU A 285 22.28 -10.56 -20.94
C LEU A 285 22.32 -9.82 -19.60
N LEU A 286 22.71 -8.54 -19.64
CA LEU A 286 22.74 -7.71 -18.43
C LEU A 286 21.32 -7.50 -17.90
N ALA A 287 20.37 -7.18 -18.79
CA ALA A 287 18.99 -6.90 -18.42
C ALA A 287 18.29 -8.11 -17.78
N ILE A 288 18.53 -9.34 -18.23
CA ILE A 288 17.92 -10.54 -17.62
C ILE A 288 18.35 -10.72 -16.17
N SER A 289 19.60 -10.42 -15.83
CA SER A 289 20.08 -10.52 -14.44
C SER A 289 19.32 -9.54 -13.53
N ASP A 290 19.16 -8.30 -13.99
CA ASP A 290 18.44 -7.25 -13.29
C ASP A 290 16.93 -7.55 -13.20
N ASP A 291 16.33 -8.07 -14.27
CA ASP A 291 14.93 -8.47 -14.32
C ASP A 291 14.66 -9.62 -13.35
N LEU A 292 15.51 -10.66 -13.30
CA LEU A 292 15.34 -11.79 -12.36
C LEU A 292 15.39 -11.35 -10.89
N THR A 293 16.31 -10.47 -10.54
CA THR A 293 16.41 -9.95 -9.17
C THR A 293 15.22 -9.05 -8.83
N SER A 294 14.79 -8.22 -9.77
CA SER A 294 13.63 -7.34 -9.62
C SER A 294 12.31 -8.11 -9.51
N ILE A 295 12.14 -9.16 -10.33
CA ILE A 295 10.97 -10.06 -10.29
C ILE A 295 10.88 -10.74 -8.93
N LYS A 296 12.00 -11.25 -8.41
CA LYS A 296 12.03 -11.88 -7.09
C LYS A 296 11.56 -10.91 -6.00
N ARG A 297 12.07 -9.68 -6.01
CA ARG A 297 11.69 -8.63 -5.06
C ARG A 297 10.21 -8.27 -5.17
N SER A 298 9.74 -7.96 -6.37
CA SER A 298 8.34 -7.57 -6.57
C SER A 298 7.39 -8.71 -6.19
N LYS A 299 7.77 -9.97 -6.46
CA LYS A 299 7.01 -11.15 -6.00
C LYS A 299 6.90 -11.20 -4.47
N GLU A 300 7.99 -11.02 -3.75
CA GLU A 300 8.00 -11.06 -2.27
C GLU A 300 7.06 -10.00 -1.68
N VAL A 301 7.18 -8.75 -2.13
CA VAL A 301 6.31 -7.63 -1.70
C VAL A 301 4.83 -7.90 -2.04
N MET A 302 4.55 -8.46 -3.21
CA MET A 302 3.17 -8.72 -3.62
C MET A 302 2.53 -9.91 -2.89
N VAL A 303 3.30 -10.94 -2.55
CA VAL A 303 2.80 -12.04 -1.71
C VAL A 303 2.45 -11.50 -0.32
N GLU A 304 3.33 -10.68 0.28
CA GLU A 304 3.07 -10.03 1.56
C GLU A 304 1.82 -9.15 1.49
N TYR A 305 1.71 -8.32 0.46
CA TYR A 305 0.53 -7.48 0.21
C TYR A 305 -0.75 -8.31 0.14
N LEU A 306 -0.82 -9.29 -0.76
CA LEU A 306 -2.03 -10.10 -0.96
C LEU A 306 -2.43 -10.87 0.30
N ASN A 307 -1.48 -11.46 1.01
CA ASN A 307 -1.77 -12.17 2.25
C ASN A 307 -2.30 -11.21 3.33
N THR A 308 -1.67 -10.04 3.45
CA THR A 308 -2.09 -9.01 4.41
C THR A 308 -3.53 -8.57 4.19
N PHE A 309 -3.95 -8.38 2.92
CA PHE A 309 -5.32 -7.98 2.60
C PHE A 309 -6.30 -9.17 2.63
N SER A 310 -5.89 -10.40 2.29
CA SER A 310 -6.77 -11.57 2.42
C SER A 310 -7.09 -11.92 3.87
N ASP A 311 -6.12 -11.72 4.77
CA ASP A 311 -6.29 -11.98 6.21
C ASP A 311 -7.24 -10.97 6.88
N LEU A 312 -7.51 -9.82 6.23
CA LEU A 312 -8.56 -8.88 6.68
C LEU A 312 -9.95 -9.48 6.53
N GLU A 313 -10.20 -10.26 5.46
CA GLU A 313 -11.52 -10.81 5.13
C GLU A 313 -11.87 -12.07 5.94
N SER A 314 -10.88 -12.84 6.41
CA SER A 314 -11.06 -14.18 6.99
C SER A 314 -11.34 -14.22 8.50
N ASN A 315 -11.63 -13.09 9.13
CA ASN A 315 -11.64 -12.97 10.59
C ASN A 315 -13.03 -13.12 11.25
N SER A 316 -13.99 -13.73 10.56
CA SER A 316 -15.40 -13.90 10.94
C SER A 316 -15.68 -14.98 12.01
N ASN A 317 -14.79 -15.17 12.99
CA ASN A 317 -15.18 -15.82 14.24
C ASN A 317 -15.88 -14.77 15.08
N ASN A 318 -17.13 -14.47 14.74
CA ASN A 318 -17.92 -13.42 15.36
C ASN A 318 -18.22 -13.81 16.80
N CYS A 319 -17.50 -13.21 17.75
CA CYS A 319 -17.83 -13.32 19.18
C CYS A 319 -19.04 -12.43 19.55
N VAL A 320 -19.46 -11.55 18.63
CA VAL A 320 -20.64 -10.69 18.74
C VAL A 320 -21.72 -11.19 17.76
N PHE A 321 -22.87 -11.60 18.30
CA PHE A 321 -24.01 -12.12 17.54
C PHE A 321 -25.11 -11.08 17.47
N VAL A 322 -25.47 -10.65 16.26
CA VAL A 322 -26.54 -9.68 16.03
C VAL A 322 -27.82 -10.42 15.61
N LYS A 323 -28.92 -10.17 16.31
CA LYS A 323 -30.25 -10.72 16.03
C LYS A 323 -31.29 -9.60 15.98
N PHE A 324 -32.44 -9.89 15.37
CA PHE A 324 -33.59 -8.99 15.37
C PHE A 324 -34.71 -9.61 16.19
N GLY A 325 -35.31 -8.80 17.07
CA GLY A 325 -36.31 -9.26 18.04
C GLY A 325 -37.32 -8.17 18.36
N LYS A 326 -38.20 -8.43 19.34
CA LYS A 326 -39.24 -7.47 19.74
C LYS A 326 -38.69 -6.29 20.54
N ASN A 327 -37.64 -6.52 21.32
CA ASN A 327 -37.05 -5.55 22.23
C ASN A 327 -35.53 -5.50 22.02
N THR A 328 -34.94 -4.32 22.19
CA THR A 328 -33.50 -4.14 22.14
C THR A 328 -32.89 -4.64 23.44
N GLN A 329 -31.85 -5.48 23.35
CA GLN A 329 -31.14 -6.00 24.51
C GLN A 329 -29.69 -6.33 24.17
N ILE A 330 -28.82 -6.22 25.18
CA ILE A 330 -27.42 -6.65 25.13
C ILE A 330 -27.24 -7.73 26.19
N GLU A 331 -26.79 -8.92 25.80
CA GLU A 331 -26.50 -10.03 26.71
C GLU A 331 -25.04 -10.46 26.56
N ILE A 332 -24.28 -10.39 27.64
CA ILE A 332 -22.84 -10.69 27.68
C ILE A 332 -22.65 -11.93 28.53
N ILE A 333 -22.10 -13.01 27.95
CA ILE A 333 -21.97 -14.32 28.60
C ILE A 333 -20.50 -14.73 28.62
N ASN A 334 -19.97 -15.03 29.81
CA ASN A 334 -18.61 -15.54 30.03
C ASN A 334 -17.51 -14.73 29.31
N TYR A 335 -17.67 -13.41 29.25
CA TYR A 335 -16.72 -12.50 28.58
C TYR A 335 -15.40 -12.46 29.35
N LEU A 336 -14.32 -12.85 28.67
CA LEU A 336 -12.96 -12.65 29.13
C LEU A 336 -12.29 -11.60 28.26
N ASN A 337 -11.86 -10.51 28.87
CA ASN A 337 -11.22 -9.43 28.13
C ASN A 337 -9.94 -9.89 27.40
N PRO A 338 -9.45 -9.14 26.40
CA PRO A 338 -8.33 -9.56 25.55
C PRO A 338 -7.02 -9.79 26.33
N PHE A 339 -6.91 -9.16 27.50
CA PHE A 339 -5.73 -9.17 28.36
C PHE A 339 -5.77 -10.26 29.45
N ASN A 340 -6.76 -11.16 29.43
CA ASN A 340 -6.98 -12.20 30.45
C ASN A 340 -7.07 -11.67 31.90
N LYS A 341 -7.50 -10.42 32.08
CA LYS A 341 -7.57 -9.77 33.40
C LYS A 341 -8.96 -9.84 34.04
N LYS A 342 -10.04 -9.97 33.25
CA LYS A 342 -11.40 -9.81 33.79
C LYS A 342 -12.42 -10.73 33.14
N ILE A 343 -13.16 -11.44 33.97
CA ILE A 343 -14.26 -12.34 33.59
C ILE A 343 -15.58 -11.69 33.99
N ILE A 344 -16.51 -11.58 33.05
CA ILE A 344 -17.91 -11.24 33.29
C ILE A 344 -18.73 -12.48 32.98
N SER A 345 -19.34 -13.07 34.01
CA SER A 345 -20.12 -14.31 33.86
C SER A 345 -21.42 -14.07 33.09
N ASN A 346 -22.21 -13.09 33.52
CA ASN A 346 -23.42 -12.66 32.83
C ASN A 346 -23.69 -11.18 33.10
N LEU A 347 -24.00 -10.40 32.05
CA LEU A 347 -24.44 -9.01 32.17
C LEU A 347 -25.44 -8.65 31.06
N ASN A 348 -26.61 -8.14 31.48
CA ASN A 348 -27.71 -7.82 30.57
C ASN A 348 -28.08 -6.34 30.63
N PHE A 349 -28.35 -5.76 29.47
CA PHE A 349 -28.86 -4.40 29.31
C PHE A 349 -30.19 -4.43 28.54
N TYR A 350 -31.16 -3.65 28.99
CA TYR A 350 -32.52 -3.60 28.45
C TYR A 350 -32.89 -2.21 27.95
N GLU A 351 -33.72 -2.17 26.92
CA GLU A 351 -34.24 -0.93 26.35
C GLU A 351 -34.95 -0.03 27.37
N GLY A 352 -34.80 1.28 27.19
CA GLY A 352 -35.42 2.30 28.04
C GLY A 352 -34.71 2.52 29.37
N GLU A 353 -33.65 1.76 29.66
CA GLU A 353 -32.89 1.87 30.90
C GLU A 353 -31.55 2.60 30.70
N VAL A 354 -31.16 3.33 31.74
CA VAL A 354 -29.88 4.03 31.80
C VAL A 354 -28.94 3.28 32.74
N TYR A 355 -27.76 2.91 32.22
CA TYR A 355 -26.74 2.16 32.92
C TYR A 355 -25.50 3.01 33.14
N GLN A 356 -25.14 3.25 34.39
CA GLN A 356 -23.90 3.91 34.76
C GLN A 356 -22.81 2.88 35.05
N LEU A 357 -21.78 2.82 34.21
CA LEU A 357 -20.64 1.95 34.41
C LEU A 357 -19.55 2.66 35.21
N THR A 358 -19.26 2.17 36.42
CA THR A 358 -18.28 2.74 37.35
C THR A 358 -17.17 1.73 37.67
N GLY A 359 -16.04 2.21 38.20
CA GLY A 359 -14.88 1.37 38.55
C GLY A 359 -13.57 2.14 38.44
N SER A 360 -12.47 1.56 38.92
CA SER A 360 -11.14 2.16 38.85
C SER A 360 -10.67 2.42 37.41
N SER A 361 -9.71 3.34 37.23
CA SER A 361 -9.08 3.55 35.92
C SER A 361 -8.28 2.31 35.53
N GLY A 362 -8.35 1.90 34.26
CA GLY A 362 -7.66 0.71 33.75
C GLY A 362 -8.33 -0.64 34.04
N ILE A 363 -9.49 -0.67 34.72
CA ILE A 363 -10.24 -1.92 34.99
C ILE A 363 -10.85 -2.57 33.73
N GLY A 364 -10.85 -1.86 32.60
CA GLY A 364 -11.33 -2.36 31.30
C GLY A 364 -12.74 -1.94 30.89
N LYS A 365 -13.29 -0.83 31.43
CA LYS A 365 -14.60 -0.26 31.05
C LYS A 365 -14.68 0.02 29.55
N THR A 366 -13.78 0.85 29.04
CA THR A 366 -13.66 1.16 27.60
C THR A 366 -13.42 -0.09 26.77
N THR A 367 -12.62 -1.05 27.25
CA THR A 367 -12.38 -2.31 26.54
C THR A 367 -13.65 -3.16 26.42
N LEU A 368 -14.48 -3.20 27.47
CA LEU A 368 -15.80 -3.86 27.43
C LEU A 368 -16.72 -3.19 26.43
N LEU A 369 -16.83 -1.86 26.47
CA LEU A 369 -17.64 -1.10 25.51
C LEU A 369 -17.19 -1.34 24.06
N ASN A 370 -15.89 -1.29 23.82
CA ASN A 370 -15.34 -1.57 22.49
C ASN A 370 -15.57 -3.03 22.07
N SER A 371 -15.63 -3.97 23.01
CA SER A 371 -15.99 -5.37 22.71
C SER A 371 -17.48 -5.52 22.36
N ILE A 372 -18.38 -4.80 23.06
CA ILE A 372 -19.81 -4.73 22.75
C ILE A 372 -20.03 -4.20 21.32
N LEU A 373 -19.27 -3.18 20.94
CA LEU A 373 -19.32 -2.57 19.60
C LEU A 373 -18.66 -3.41 18.50
N GLY A 374 -18.07 -4.56 18.85
CA GLY A 374 -17.28 -5.39 17.93
C GLY A 374 -15.94 -4.76 17.52
N LEU A 375 -15.53 -3.66 18.16
CA LEU A 375 -14.29 -2.94 17.86
C LEU A 375 -13.03 -3.65 18.37
N VAL A 376 -13.18 -4.47 19.41
CA VAL A 376 -12.09 -5.22 20.05
C VAL A 376 -12.50 -6.68 20.21
N LYS A 377 -11.68 -7.59 19.67
CA LYS A 377 -11.84 -9.03 19.88
C LYS A 377 -11.45 -9.42 21.29
N PHE A 378 -12.22 -10.33 21.89
CA PHE A 378 -12.01 -10.85 23.25
C PHE A 378 -11.80 -12.37 23.23
N ASN A 379 -11.26 -12.93 24.32
CA ASN A 379 -10.64 -14.26 24.30
C ASN A 379 -11.67 -15.40 24.42
N THR A 380 -12.66 -15.24 25.29
CA THR A 380 -13.73 -16.23 25.50
C THR A 380 -15.06 -15.55 25.79
N GLY A 381 -16.16 -16.26 25.57
CA GLY A 381 -17.52 -15.78 25.83
C GLY A 381 -18.26 -15.40 24.56
N GLN A 382 -19.41 -14.77 24.73
CA GLN A 382 -20.29 -14.32 23.65
C GLN A 382 -20.98 -13.02 24.06
N ILE A 383 -21.20 -12.13 23.09
CA ILE A 383 -22.04 -10.94 23.24
C ILE A 383 -23.19 -11.07 22.25
N HIS A 384 -24.43 -11.13 22.73
CA HIS A 384 -25.63 -11.17 21.92
C HIS A 384 -26.27 -9.78 21.91
N LEU A 385 -26.45 -9.21 20.73
CA LEU A 385 -27.09 -7.92 20.50
C LEU A 385 -28.40 -8.18 19.78
N THR A 386 -29.51 -7.80 20.39
CA THR A 386 -30.82 -7.83 19.74
C THR A 386 -31.25 -6.41 19.44
N PHE A 387 -31.64 -6.15 18.19
CA PHE A 387 -32.24 -4.88 17.78
C PHE A 387 -33.69 -5.09 17.39
N LYS A 388 -34.53 -4.05 17.54
CA LYS A 388 -35.93 -4.08 17.05
C LYS A 388 -35.94 -4.12 15.54
N ASN A 389 -35.24 -3.18 14.91
CA ASN A 389 -35.19 -3.03 13.47
C ASN A 389 -33.78 -2.61 13.04
N GLY A 390 -33.31 -3.05 11.87
CA GLY A 390 -32.04 -2.60 11.32
C GLY A 390 -31.53 -3.50 10.20
N LYS A 391 -30.48 -3.04 9.52
CA LYS A 391 -29.76 -3.87 8.52
C LYS A 391 -28.40 -4.32 9.04
N THR A 392 -27.73 -3.48 9.83
CA THR A 392 -26.39 -3.72 10.36
C THR A 392 -26.28 -3.22 11.80
N LEU A 393 -25.35 -3.79 12.55
CA LEU A 393 -25.02 -3.40 13.93
C LEU A 393 -24.90 -1.86 14.09
N TYR A 394 -24.09 -1.24 13.22
CA TYR A 394 -23.74 0.18 13.32
C TYR A 394 -24.86 1.15 12.93
N SER A 395 -25.91 0.68 12.24
CA SER A 395 -27.01 1.54 11.78
C SER A 395 -27.90 2.07 12.91
N LYS A 396 -27.87 1.43 14.08
CA LYS A 396 -28.71 1.74 15.25
C LYS A 396 -27.87 2.08 16.49
N LEU A 397 -26.62 2.49 16.29
CA LEU A 397 -25.67 2.80 17.34
C LEU A 397 -25.26 4.28 17.34
N ALA A 398 -25.32 4.90 18.52
CA ALA A 398 -24.63 6.15 18.82
C ALA A 398 -23.47 5.86 19.79
N TYR A 399 -22.29 6.36 19.48
CA TYR A 399 -21.08 6.07 20.24
C TYR A 399 -20.17 7.28 20.34
N TYR A 400 -19.78 7.61 21.58
CA TYR A 400 -18.82 8.65 21.87
C TYR A 400 -17.76 8.15 22.85
N GLN A 401 -16.49 8.52 22.62
CA GLN A 401 -15.38 8.29 23.53
C GLN A 401 -14.52 9.56 23.66
N SER A 402 -14.33 10.03 24.90
CA SER A 402 -13.55 11.24 25.20
C SER A 402 -12.10 11.20 24.70
N GLN A 403 -11.46 10.02 24.77
CA GLN A 403 -10.05 9.83 24.45
C GLN A 403 -9.78 9.75 22.95
N GLN A 404 -10.81 9.49 22.13
CA GLN A 404 -10.72 9.31 20.69
C GLN A 404 -11.77 10.18 19.97
N GLN A 405 -11.77 11.48 20.27
CA GLN A 405 -12.65 12.42 19.59
C GLN A 405 -12.22 12.58 18.13
N ILE A 406 -12.93 11.92 17.22
CA ILE A 406 -12.63 11.98 15.78
C ILE A 406 -13.40 13.14 15.15
N LEU A 407 -12.65 14.14 14.70
CA LEU A 407 -13.12 15.19 13.81
C LEU A 407 -12.88 14.78 12.36
N VAL A 408 -13.88 14.97 11.51
CA VAL A 408 -13.70 14.86 10.06
C VAL A 408 -13.15 16.18 9.57
N ASN A 409 -11.98 16.19 8.93
CA ASN A 409 -11.35 17.40 8.36
C ASN A 409 -12.13 17.92 7.13
N LYS A 410 -13.35 18.40 7.37
CA LYS A 410 -14.36 18.84 6.41
C LYS A 410 -15.21 19.95 7.06
N THR A 411 -16.34 20.30 6.46
CA THR A 411 -17.26 21.31 6.99
C THR A 411 -17.92 20.88 8.31
N ILE A 412 -18.46 21.82 9.08
CA ILE A 412 -19.30 21.52 10.26
C ILE A 412 -20.50 20.65 9.85
N ARG A 413 -21.13 20.95 8.71
CA ARG A 413 -22.20 20.14 8.12
C ARG A 413 -21.78 18.69 7.92
N ASP A 414 -20.62 18.47 7.29
CA ASP A 414 -20.09 17.12 7.03
C ASP A 414 -19.77 16.36 8.33
N ASN A 415 -19.37 17.07 9.38
CA ASN A 415 -19.13 16.45 10.69
C ASN A 415 -20.44 16.00 11.33
N LEU A 416 -21.45 16.87 11.38
CA LEU A 416 -22.73 16.56 12.02
C LEU A 416 -23.56 15.55 11.20
N SER A 417 -23.54 15.67 9.87
CA SER A 417 -24.32 14.85 8.92
C SER A 417 -23.54 13.63 8.43
N TYR A 418 -22.55 13.14 9.20
CA TYR A 418 -21.65 12.08 8.74
C TYR A 418 -22.39 10.76 8.47
N SER A 419 -23.47 10.49 9.21
CA SER A 419 -24.21 9.21 9.12
C SER A 419 -25.36 9.24 8.10
N HIS A 420 -26.00 10.39 7.94
CA HIS A 420 -27.15 10.60 7.06
C HIS A 420 -27.32 12.09 6.76
N GLN A 421 -28.08 12.42 5.72
CA GLN A 421 -28.40 13.81 5.41
C GLN A 421 -29.38 14.35 6.45
N ILE A 422 -29.05 15.52 7.01
CA ILE A 422 -29.82 16.20 8.04
C ILE A 422 -30.16 17.61 7.53
N PRO A 423 -31.40 18.10 7.68
CA PRO A 423 -31.79 19.45 7.29
C PRO A 423 -30.98 20.53 8.02
N ASP A 424 -30.69 21.63 7.34
CA ASP A 424 -29.90 22.74 7.91
C ASP A 424 -30.49 23.32 9.20
N GLU A 425 -31.81 23.39 9.28
CA GLU A 425 -32.53 23.88 10.47
C GLU A 425 -32.21 23.04 11.71
N GLU A 426 -32.20 21.71 11.56
CA GLU A 426 -31.89 20.77 12.64
C GLU A 426 -30.40 20.80 13.03
N LEU A 427 -29.52 20.99 12.04
CA LEU A 427 -28.09 21.20 12.29
C LEU A 427 -27.84 22.47 13.11
N VAL A 428 -28.51 23.56 12.74
CA VAL A 428 -28.39 24.86 13.42
C VAL A 428 -28.96 24.79 14.83
N ASP A 429 -30.15 24.21 15.02
CA ASP A 429 -30.75 24.01 16.33
C ASP A 429 -29.84 23.15 17.23
N THR A 430 -29.28 22.06 16.70
CA THR A 430 -28.33 21.23 17.45
C THR A 430 -27.09 22.03 17.85
N LEU A 431 -26.51 22.84 16.95
CA LEU A 431 -25.37 23.69 17.28
C LEU A 431 -25.71 24.71 18.38
N GLN A 432 -26.93 25.27 18.41
CA GLN A 432 -27.39 26.16 19.48
C GLN A 432 -27.54 25.40 20.81
N GLN A 433 -28.14 24.21 20.78
CA GLN A 433 -28.34 23.40 21.98
C GLN A 433 -27.01 22.98 22.61
N PHE A 434 -26.00 22.66 21.80
CA PHE A 434 -24.63 22.35 22.25
C PHE A 434 -23.76 23.60 22.51
N GLY A 435 -24.31 24.81 22.38
CA GLY A 435 -23.58 26.05 22.66
C GLY A 435 -22.42 26.33 21.70
N LEU A 436 -22.47 25.77 20.50
CA LEU A 436 -21.46 25.94 19.46
C LEU A 436 -21.82 27.07 18.48
N PHE A 437 -23.12 27.35 18.29
CA PHE A 437 -23.58 28.33 17.31
C PHE A 437 -22.97 29.73 17.52
N ASP A 438 -22.98 30.21 18.76
CA ASP A 438 -22.47 31.55 19.09
C ASP A 438 -20.94 31.63 19.01
N GLU A 439 -20.21 30.54 19.29
CA GLU A 439 -18.74 30.55 19.36
C GLU A 439 -18.06 30.69 18.01
N PHE A 440 -18.73 30.26 16.94
CA PHE A 440 -18.15 30.25 15.61
C PHE A 440 -18.31 31.59 14.87
N HIS A 441 -19.16 32.51 15.35
CA HIS A 441 -19.36 33.88 14.85
C HIS A 441 -19.32 34.03 13.31
N ASN A 442 -19.85 33.06 12.56
CA ASN A 442 -19.79 33.03 11.09
C ASN A 442 -21.22 32.96 10.50
N LYS A 443 -21.48 33.82 9.51
CA LYS A 443 -22.76 33.83 8.77
C LYS A 443 -22.96 32.56 7.93
N ASP A 444 -21.89 31.87 7.56
CA ASP A 444 -21.94 30.59 6.85
C ASP A 444 -21.34 29.45 7.69
N LEU A 445 -21.87 29.32 8.90
CA LEU A 445 -21.39 28.40 9.93
C LEU A 445 -21.26 26.96 9.43
N LEU A 446 -22.29 26.46 8.74
CA LEU A 446 -22.35 25.06 8.33
C LEU A 446 -21.26 24.69 7.32
N ASN A 447 -20.81 25.62 6.49
CA ASN A 447 -19.79 25.41 5.48
C ASN A 447 -18.36 25.70 5.99
N LEU A 448 -18.20 26.12 7.25
CA LEU A 448 -16.90 26.33 7.87
C LEU A 448 -16.11 25.01 7.90
N ILE A 449 -14.94 24.98 7.26
CA ILE A 449 -14.02 23.84 7.34
C ILE A 449 -13.33 23.85 8.70
N VAL A 450 -13.44 22.74 9.42
CA VAL A 450 -12.84 22.56 10.74
C VAL A 450 -11.77 21.47 10.71
N THR A 451 -10.72 21.66 11.50
CA THR A 451 -9.64 20.69 11.72
C THR A 451 -9.32 20.63 13.21
N GLU A 452 -8.60 19.58 13.63
CA GLU A 452 -8.14 19.45 15.02
C GLU A 452 -7.25 20.62 15.48
N LYS A 453 -6.66 21.38 14.52
CA LYS A 453 -5.83 22.56 14.81
C LYS A 453 -6.65 23.84 14.98
N THR A 454 -7.87 23.90 14.46
CA THR A 454 -8.70 25.11 14.46
C THR A 454 -9.71 25.14 15.61
N LEU A 455 -9.99 23.99 16.24
CA LEU A 455 -10.96 23.87 17.33
C LEU A 455 -10.29 23.57 18.67
N SER A 456 -10.86 24.09 19.75
CA SER A 456 -10.49 23.64 21.10
C SER A 456 -10.98 22.21 21.37
N LYS A 457 -10.34 21.49 22.30
CA LYS A 457 -10.80 20.14 22.70
C LYS A 457 -12.25 20.11 23.17
N GLY A 458 -12.72 21.15 23.87
CA GLY A 458 -14.11 21.25 24.30
C GLY A 458 -15.09 21.49 23.14
N GLN A 459 -14.68 22.21 22.09
CA GLN A 459 -15.47 22.35 20.86
C GLN A 459 -15.54 21.05 20.08
N ILE A 460 -14.41 20.34 19.93
CA ILE A 460 -14.36 19.02 19.29
C ILE A 460 -15.26 18.03 20.05
N ALA A 461 -15.18 18.01 21.39
CA ALA A 461 -16.03 17.18 22.25
C ALA A 461 -17.52 17.42 22.00
N ARG A 462 -17.95 18.70 22.06
CA ARG A 462 -19.35 19.08 21.87
C ARG A 462 -19.83 18.79 20.45
N LEU A 463 -18.99 19.02 19.43
CA LEU A 463 -19.35 18.73 18.04
C LEU A 463 -19.48 17.22 17.79
N ALA A 464 -18.59 16.42 18.37
CA ALA A 464 -18.66 14.96 18.30
C ALA A 464 -19.90 14.42 19.05
N LEU A 465 -20.25 14.97 20.22
CA LEU A 465 -21.49 14.62 20.92
C LEU A 465 -22.74 15.06 20.14
N ALA A 466 -22.74 16.26 19.55
CA ALA A 466 -23.82 16.73 18.69
C ALA A 466 -24.07 15.79 17.51
N ARG A 467 -23.00 15.29 16.87
CA ARG A 467 -23.08 14.27 15.82
C ARG A 467 -23.76 12.99 16.28
N GLU A 468 -23.46 12.51 17.50
CA GLU A 468 -24.11 11.31 18.04
C GLU A 468 -25.55 11.57 18.51
N TYR A 469 -25.83 12.78 19.01
CA TYR A 469 -27.16 13.22 19.42
C TYR A 469 -28.15 13.26 18.24
N LEU A 470 -27.68 13.62 17.05
CA LEU A 470 -28.46 13.64 15.81
C LEU A 470 -28.87 12.24 15.31
N LYS A 471 -28.35 11.15 15.88
CA LYS A 471 -28.76 9.78 15.54
C LYS A 471 -29.98 9.35 16.37
N GLU A 472 -31.11 10.06 16.23
CA GLU A 472 -32.33 9.86 17.02
C GLU A 472 -32.83 8.41 17.06
N ASP A 473 -32.67 7.71 15.94
CA ASP A 473 -33.10 6.33 15.74
C ASP A 473 -32.22 5.27 16.43
N SER A 474 -31.22 5.66 17.21
CA SER A 474 -30.27 4.75 17.86
C SER A 474 -30.91 3.97 19.00
N GLU A 475 -30.87 2.65 18.93
CA GLU A 475 -31.43 1.78 19.97
C GLU A 475 -30.44 1.52 21.12
N ILE A 476 -29.14 1.68 20.85
CA ILE A 476 -28.07 1.56 21.85
C ILE A 476 -27.20 2.82 21.74
N VAL A 477 -26.98 3.49 22.87
CA VAL A 477 -26.17 4.69 22.99
C VAL A 477 -25.10 4.47 24.05
N ILE A 478 -23.84 4.60 23.65
CA ILE A 478 -22.69 4.39 24.53
C ILE A 478 -21.88 5.68 24.61
N LEU A 479 -21.76 6.23 25.82
CA LEU A 479 -21.02 7.46 26.10
C LEU A 479 -19.89 7.17 27.09
N ASP A 480 -18.65 7.11 26.61
CA ASP A 480 -17.46 6.91 27.43
C ASP A 480 -16.83 8.26 27.80
N GLU A 481 -16.99 8.66 29.07
CA GLU A 481 -16.56 9.94 29.64
C GLU A 481 -17.03 11.18 28.86
N PRO A 482 -18.32 11.33 28.52
CA PRO A 482 -18.84 12.41 27.69
C PRO A 482 -18.51 13.83 28.20
N TYR A 483 -18.23 13.98 29.50
CA TYR A 483 -18.10 15.27 30.17
C TYR A 483 -16.66 15.71 30.45
N ALA A 484 -15.63 14.92 30.08
CA ALA A 484 -14.24 15.16 30.50
C ALA A 484 -13.61 16.50 30.04
N HIS A 485 -14.21 17.17 29.05
CA HIS A 485 -13.69 18.40 28.42
C HIS A 485 -14.76 19.49 28.25
N ILE A 486 -15.86 19.39 28.98
CA ILE A 486 -17.01 20.30 28.89
C ILE A 486 -17.21 20.93 30.27
N ASP A 487 -17.54 22.22 30.31
CA ASP A 487 -17.88 22.89 31.56
C ASP A 487 -19.11 22.26 32.22
N GLU A 488 -19.28 22.47 33.52
CA GLU A 488 -20.33 21.80 34.30
C GLU A 488 -21.74 22.18 33.84
N VAL A 489 -21.97 23.43 33.46
CA VAL A 489 -23.28 23.94 33.03
C VAL A 489 -23.69 23.24 31.73
N ASN A 490 -22.81 23.23 30.72
CA ASN A 490 -23.07 22.53 29.47
C ASN A 490 -23.15 21.01 29.67
N SER A 491 -22.34 20.42 30.54
CA SER A 491 -22.38 18.98 30.82
C SER A 491 -23.74 18.53 31.36
N ARG A 492 -24.33 19.26 32.31
CA ARG A 492 -25.67 18.97 32.84
C ARG A 492 -26.76 19.13 31.77
N LYS A 493 -26.64 20.15 30.92
CA LYS A 493 -27.57 20.37 29.80
C LYS A 493 -27.51 19.20 28.81
N ILE A 494 -26.31 18.80 28.40
CA ILE A 494 -26.07 17.69 27.48
C ILE A 494 -26.56 16.37 28.08
N ASP A 495 -26.24 16.07 29.34
CA ASP A 495 -26.72 14.85 30.03
C ASP A 495 -28.24 14.73 29.97
N LYS A 496 -28.95 15.82 30.33
CA LYS A 496 -30.41 15.87 30.26
C LYS A 496 -30.91 15.66 28.83
N MET A 497 -30.32 16.34 27.84
CA MET A 497 -30.71 16.20 26.44
C MET A 497 -30.59 14.75 25.94
N PHE A 498 -29.47 14.07 26.24
CA PHE A 498 -29.28 12.67 25.85
C PHE A 498 -30.30 11.75 26.52
N ARG A 499 -30.55 11.92 27.82
CA ARG A 499 -31.54 11.12 28.55
C ARG A 499 -32.97 11.32 28.02
N ASP A 500 -33.34 12.56 27.71
CA ASP A 500 -34.67 12.88 27.18
C ASP A 500 -34.85 12.33 25.75
N ARG A 501 -33.83 12.46 24.89
CA ARG A 501 -33.85 11.96 23.50
C ARG A 501 -33.84 10.43 23.42
N PHE A 502 -32.99 9.78 24.21
CA PHE A 502 -32.75 8.33 24.15
C PHE A 502 -33.48 7.53 25.24
N LYS A 503 -34.59 8.07 25.78
CA LYS A 503 -35.37 7.45 26.86
C LYS A 503 -35.94 6.06 26.55
N ASN A 504 -35.99 5.66 25.28
CA ASN A 504 -36.48 4.36 24.82
C ASN A 504 -35.34 3.44 24.34
N SER A 505 -34.10 3.91 24.43
CA SER A 505 -32.89 3.20 24.00
C SER A 505 -32.15 2.64 25.23
N ILE A 506 -31.16 1.78 24.99
CA ILE A 506 -30.19 1.39 26.02
C ILE A 506 -29.14 2.49 26.11
N LEU A 507 -29.07 3.21 27.23
CA LEU A 507 -28.08 4.27 27.43
C LEU A 507 -27.01 3.81 28.41
N ILE A 508 -25.77 3.60 27.94
CA ILE A 508 -24.62 3.22 28.77
C ILE A 508 -23.68 4.41 28.92
N ILE A 509 -23.49 4.89 30.14
CA ILE A 509 -22.65 6.05 30.45
C ILE A 509 -21.49 5.61 31.34
N VAL A 510 -20.27 5.91 30.93
CA VAL A 510 -19.07 5.81 31.78
C VAL A 510 -18.73 7.20 32.27
N SER A 511 -18.65 7.38 33.59
CA SER A 511 -18.20 8.64 34.17
C SER A 511 -17.52 8.36 35.50
N HIS A 512 -16.46 9.12 35.79
CA HIS A 512 -15.78 9.12 37.08
C HIS A 512 -16.48 10.01 38.12
N THR A 513 -17.42 10.85 37.70
CA THR A 513 -18.06 11.84 38.55
C THR A 513 -19.47 11.38 38.93
N LYS A 514 -19.75 11.26 40.23
CA LYS A 514 -21.08 10.89 40.76
C LYS A 514 -22.17 11.92 40.46
N ASN A 515 -21.81 13.13 40.02
CA ASN A 515 -22.73 14.24 39.75
C ASN A 515 -23.74 13.97 38.63
N TYR A 516 -23.50 12.97 37.79
CA TYR A 516 -24.34 12.64 36.64
C TYR A 516 -25.16 11.35 36.83
N ILE A 517 -25.19 10.81 38.06
CA ILE A 517 -25.95 9.62 38.41
C ILE A 517 -27.32 10.05 38.94
N ASN A 518 -28.38 9.64 38.26
CA ASN A 518 -29.76 9.87 38.68
C ASN A 518 -30.28 8.69 39.52
N LYS A 519 -31.30 8.94 40.35
CA LYS A 519 -31.91 7.90 41.22
C LYS A 519 -32.50 6.70 40.48
N LYS A 520 -32.82 6.85 39.19
CA LYS A 520 -33.41 5.80 38.36
C LYS A 520 -32.38 4.99 37.57
N ASP A 521 -31.10 5.34 37.65
CA ASP A 521 -30.05 4.70 36.87
C ASP A 521 -29.63 3.37 37.52
N TYR A 522 -29.34 2.38 36.69
CA TYR A 522 -28.69 1.14 37.11
C TYR A 522 -27.19 1.35 37.20
N ILE A 523 -26.61 1.18 38.40
CA ILE A 523 -25.16 1.32 38.60
C ILE A 523 -24.51 -0.04 38.48
N ILE A 524 -23.58 -0.17 37.53
CA ILE A 524 -22.73 -1.36 37.34
C ILE A 524 -21.33 -1.00 37.81
N GLU A 525 -20.94 -1.51 38.98
CA GLU A 525 -19.60 -1.31 39.52
C GLU A 525 -18.67 -2.45 39.09
N MET A 526 -17.64 -2.12 38.30
CA MET A 526 -16.61 -3.05 37.89
C MET A 526 -15.51 -3.12 38.95
N VAL A 527 -15.50 -4.21 39.72
CA VAL A 527 -14.48 -4.52 40.75
C VAL A 527 -13.38 -5.42 40.22
#